data_AF-A0AAV1ZTH6-F1
#
_entry.id   AF-A0AAV1ZTH6-F1
#
_cell.length_a   1.000
_cell.length_b   1.000
_cell.length_c   1.000
_cell.angle_alpha   90.00
_cell.angle_beta   90.00
_cell.angle_gamma   90.00
#
_symmetry.space_group_name_H-M   'P 1'
#
loop_
_entity.id
_entity.type
_entity.pdbx_description
1 polymer ?
#
loop_
_entity_poly.entity_id
_entity_poly.type
_entity_poly.pdbx_seq_one_letter_code
_entity_poly.pdbx_strand_id
1 'polypeptide(L)'
;MDMQGFTLGKMLRILSINLLSIFVASLQDCVACRVKGLHVVNEPYYCTQVFKIIKTFMHKKLKERLHFHGSNLKNLHQHIPPEILPKYLGGHLNDNNEDYNSKIQSKDSYFEDINKYGYPPKFNRLKRPSNITLFE
;
A
#
# COMPACT_ATOMS: atom_id res chain seq x y z
N MET A 1 -1.67 -6.63 -6.91
CA MET A 1 -1.22 -7.51 -5.81
C MET A 1 -1.65 -8.92 -6.16
N ASP A 2 -0.66 -9.78 -6.39
CA ASP A 2 -0.88 -11.21 -6.53
C ASP A 2 -0.96 -11.84 -5.14
N MET A 3 -2.04 -12.56 -4.86
CA MET A 3 -2.32 -13.19 -3.57
C MET A 3 -2.06 -14.70 -3.60
N GLN A 4 -1.53 -15.24 -4.69
CA GLN A 4 -1.15 -16.64 -4.78
C GLN A 4 -0.11 -16.98 -3.69
N GLY A 5 -0.39 -18.00 -2.87
CA GLY A 5 0.50 -18.45 -1.79
C GLY A 5 0.44 -17.62 -0.49
N PHE A 6 -0.43 -16.62 -0.40
CA PHE A 6 -0.77 -16.04 0.91
C PHE A 6 -1.51 -17.06 1.77
N THR A 7 -1.20 -17.09 3.06
CA THR A 7 -1.86 -17.97 4.03
C THR A 7 -2.70 -17.12 4.97
N LEU A 8 -3.83 -17.65 5.44
CA LEU A 8 -4.71 -16.94 6.38
C LEU A 8 -3.96 -16.43 7.62
N GLY A 9 -3.03 -17.22 8.18
CA GLY A 9 -2.21 -16.79 9.32
C GLY A 9 -1.36 -15.54 9.04
N LYS A 10 -0.79 -15.43 7.82
CA LYS A 10 -0.04 -14.24 7.41
C LYS A 10 -0.95 -13.02 7.29
N MET A 11 -2.16 -13.21 6.75
CA MET A 11 -3.16 -12.14 6.67
C MET A 11 -3.63 -11.65 8.03
N LEU A 12 -3.96 -12.57 8.94
CA LEU A 12 -4.42 -12.22 10.28
C LEU A 12 -3.36 -11.42 11.07
N ARG A 13 -2.07 -11.68 10.84
CA ARG A 13 -0.99 -10.90 11.44
C ARG A 13 -0.98 -9.44 10.95
N ILE A 14 -1.26 -9.22 9.66
CA ILE A 14 -1.38 -7.86 9.07
C ILE A 14 -2.62 -7.14 9.62
N LEU A 15 -3.69 -7.88 9.96
CA LEU A 15 -4.90 -7.33 10.57
C LEU A 15 -4.74 -6.86 12.03
N SER A 16 -3.55 -6.98 12.63
CA SER A 16 -3.27 -6.29 13.90
C SER A 16 -3.55 -4.79 13.75
N ILE A 17 -4.37 -4.22 14.63
CA ILE A 17 -4.91 -2.85 14.53
C ILE A 17 -3.82 -1.82 14.25
N ASN A 18 -2.66 -1.97 14.90
CA ASN A 18 -1.52 -1.07 14.73
C ASN A 18 -0.90 -1.17 13.33
N LEU A 19 -0.73 -2.39 12.80
CA LEU A 19 -0.16 -2.60 11.47
C LEU A 19 -1.15 -2.20 10.38
N LEU A 20 -2.43 -2.49 10.58
CA LEU A 20 -3.49 -2.16 9.66
C LEU A 20 -3.66 -0.64 9.51
N SER A 21 -3.65 0.10 10.62
CA SER A 21 -3.75 1.57 10.58
C SER A 21 -2.55 2.21 9.89
N ILE A 22 -1.34 1.77 10.21
CA ILE A 22 -0.10 2.22 9.55
C ILE A 22 -0.14 1.89 8.06
N PHE A 23 -0.57 0.68 7.68
CA PHE A 23 -0.64 0.25 6.30
C PHE A 23 -1.63 1.11 5.49
N VAL A 24 -2.84 1.32 6.01
CA VAL A 24 -3.87 2.11 5.31
C VAL A 24 -3.47 3.58 5.24
N ALA A 25 -2.95 4.17 6.32
CA ALA A 25 -2.43 5.53 6.32
C ALA A 25 -1.28 5.70 5.32
N SER A 26 -0.36 4.73 5.28
CA SER A 26 0.74 4.73 4.33
C SER A 26 0.24 4.77 2.89
N LEU A 27 -0.78 3.97 2.56
CA LEU A 27 -1.34 3.88 1.20
C LEU A 27 -2.13 5.11 0.76
N GLN A 28 -2.78 5.82 1.68
CA GLN A 28 -3.70 6.91 1.32
C GLN A 28 -3.15 8.31 1.63
N ASP A 29 -2.28 8.45 2.65
CA ASP A 29 -1.83 9.74 3.18
C ASP A 29 -0.31 9.95 3.01
N CYS A 30 0.50 8.88 2.97
CA CYS A 30 1.96 9.00 2.91
C CYS A 30 2.57 8.88 1.51
N VAL A 31 1.83 8.31 0.54
CA VAL A 31 2.34 8.22 -0.82
C VAL A 31 2.15 9.57 -1.51
N ALA A 32 3.24 10.21 -1.93
CA ALA A 32 3.20 11.41 -2.79
C ALA A 32 2.69 11.14 -4.22
N CYS A 33 2.07 9.98 -4.44
CA CYS A 33 1.56 9.51 -5.72
C CYS A 33 0.04 9.31 -5.64
N ARG A 34 -0.68 9.77 -6.67
CA ARG A 34 -2.13 9.54 -6.76
C ARG A 34 -2.39 8.10 -7.18
N VAL A 35 -2.80 7.25 -6.24
CA VAL A 35 -3.23 5.87 -6.51
C VAL A 35 -4.41 5.87 -7.49
N LYS A 36 -4.26 5.34 -8.71
CA LYS A 36 -5.34 5.27 -9.72
C LYS A 36 -6.24 4.05 -9.55
N GLY A 37 -5.65 2.91 -9.18
CA GLY A 37 -6.37 1.65 -8.98
C GLY A 37 -5.48 0.68 -8.20
N LEU A 38 -6.09 -0.08 -7.30
CA LEU A 38 -5.47 -1.20 -6.61
C LEU A 38 -6.16 -2.48 -7.07
N HIS A 39 -5.44 -3.29 -7.84
CA HIS A 39 -5.95 -4.53 -8.41
C HIS A 39 -5.42 -5.72 -7.63
N VAL A 40 -6.32 -6.54 -7.09
CA VAL A 40 -6.01 -7.80 -6.41
C VAL A 40 -6.35 -8.94 -7.36
N VAL A 41 -5.42 -9.87 -7.54
CA VAL A 41 -5.54 -11.05 -8.42
C VAL A 41 -5.20 -12.31 -7.64
N ASN A 42 -5.72 -13.44 -8.10
CA ASN A 42 -5.55 -14.77 -7.50
C ASN A 42 -5.95 -14.80 -6.02
N GLU A 43 -6.96 -14.02 -5.61
CA GLU A 43 -7.38 -14.01 -4.21
C GLU A 43 -8.21 -15.25 -3.85
N PRO A 44 -7.82 -16.00 -2.80
CA PRO A 44 -8.66 -17.06 -2.26
C PRO A 44 -9.86 -16.48 -1.48
N TYR A 45 -10.92 -17.29 -1.30
CA TYR A 45 -12.21 -16.87 -0.73
C TYR A 45 -12.13 -16.06 0.58
N TYR A 46 -11.19 -16.40 1.46
CA TYR A 46 -11.02 -15.70 2.73
C TYR A 46 -10.48 -14.27 2.58
N CYS A 47 -9.77 -13.96 1.50
CA CYS A 47 -9.25 -12.62 1.24
C CYS A 47 -10.38 -11.60 1.14
N THR A 48 -11.48 -11.96 0.48
CA THR A 48 -12.64 -11.06 0.35
C THR A 48 -13.16 -10.62 1.71
N GLN A 49 -13.17 -11.52 2.71
CA GLN A 49 -13.63 -11.18 4.07
C GLN A 49 -12.61 -10.32 4.82
N VAL A 50 -11.32 -10.66 4.73
CA VAL A 50 -10.22 -9.86 5.29
C VAL A 50 -10.25 -8.44 4.72
N PHE A 51 -10.38 -8.28 3.40
CA PHE A 51 -10.44 -6.98 2.75
C PHE A 51 -11.71 -6.19 3.09
N LYS A 52 -12.83 -6.82 3.48
CA LYS A 52 -13.98 -6.08 4.03
C LYS A 52 -13.61 -5.37 5.33
N ILE A 53 -12.83 -6.03 6.19
CA ILE A 53 -12.32 -5.42 7.43
C ILE A 53 -11.34 -4.30 7.08
N ILE A 54 -10.37 -4.53 6.20
CA ILE A 54 -9.41 -3.49 5.79
C ILE A 54 -10.15 -2.29 5.16
N LYS A 55 -11.18 -2.54 4.35
CA LYS A 55 -12.02 -1.50 3.74
C LYS A 55 -12.69 -0.60 4.77
N THR A 56 -12.94 -1.00 6.02
CA THR A 56 -13.55 -0.09 7.00
C THR A 56 -12.61 1.06 7.36
N PHE A 57 -11.30 0.81 7.37
CA PHE A 57 -10.26 1.78 7.67
C PHE A 57 -9.92 2.70 6.49
N MET A 58 -10.21 2.27 5.26
CA MET A 58 -9.92 3.06 4.05
C MET A 58 -10.88 4.25 3.88
N HIS A 59 -10.43 5.34 3.26
CA HIS A 59 -11.33 6.39 2.79
C HIS A 59 -12.15 5.97 1.55
N LYS A 60 -13.31 6.63 1.33
CA LYS A 60 -14.23 6.34 0.21
C LYS A 60 -13.51 6.29 -1.15
N LYS A 61 -12.61 7.26 -1.39
CA LYS A 61 -11.78 7.33 -2.63
C LYS A 61 -10.93 6.08 -2.86
N LEU A 62 -10.35 5.50 -1.81
CA LEU A 62 -9.51 4.30 -1.94
C LEU A 62 -10.37 3.04 -2.09
N LYS A 63 -11.52 2.98 -1.41
CA LYS A 63 -12.48 1.86 -1.56
C LYS A 63 -13.00 1.74 -2.98
N GLU A 64 -13.31 2.86 -3.63
CA GLU A 64 -13.79 2.90 -5.02
C GLU A 64 -12.74 2.45 -6.04
N ARG A 65 -11.46 2.58 -5.70
CA ARG A 65 -10.32 2.21 -6.56
C ARG A 65 -9.81 0.79 -6.32
N LEU A 66 -10.41 0.05 -5.40
CA LEU A 66 -10.00 -1.30 -5.04
C LEU A 66 -10.82 -2.32 -5.84
N HIS A 67 -10.16 -3.00 -6.78
CA HIS A 67 -10.75 -3.96 -7.69
C HIS A 67 -10.25 -5.38 -7.39
N PHE A 68 -11.18 -6.33 -7.35
CA PHE A 68 -10.91 -7.75 -7.14
C PHE A 68 -11.20 -8.49 -8.44
N HIS A 69 -10.24 -9.29 -8.91
CA HIS A 69 -10.33 -9.99 -10.20
C HIS A 69 -10.44 -11.51 -10.05
N GLY A 70 -10.27 -12.05 -8.86
CA GLY A 70 -10.31 -13.49 -8.60
C GLY A 70 -9.23 -14.22 -9.37
N SER A 71 -9.58 -15.44 -9.79
CA SER A 71 -8.75 -16.26 -10.68
C SER A 71 -8.91 -15.88 -12.16
N ASN A 72 -9.78 -14.92 -12.50
CA ASN A 72 -10.09 -14.60 -13.90
C ASN A 72 -9.33 -13.36 -14.37
N LEU A 73 -8.15 -13.59 -14.94
CA LEU A 73 -7.29 -12.55 -15.50
C LEU A 73 -7.93 -11.77 -16.67
N LYS A 74 -9.02 -12.27 -17.27
CA LYS A 74 -9.75 -11.53 -18.32
C LYS A 74 -10.32 -10.20 -17.81
N ASN A 75 -10.77 -10.12 -16.55
CA ASN A 75 -11.28 -8.89 -15.95
C ASN A 75 -10.14 -7.89 -15.66
N LEU A 76 -8.95 -8.40 -15.33
CA LEU A 76 -7.75 -7.58 -15.19
C LEU A 76 -7.42 -6.87 -16.52
N HIS A 77 -7.51 -7.60 -17.64
CA HIS A 77 -7.18 -7.06 -18.96
C HIS A 77 -8.15 -5.97 -19.46
N GLN A 78 -9.35 -5.84 -18.87
CA GLN A 78 -10.24 -4.71 -19.13
C GLN A 78 -9.73 -3.41 -18.51
N HIS A 79 -8.95 -3.50 -17.44
CA HIS A 79 -8.42 -2.36 -16.71
C HIS A 79 -6.97 -2.05 -17.10
N ILE A 80 -6.21 -3.07 -17.48
CA ILE A 80 -4.77 -2.98 -17.76
C ILE A 80 -4.45 -3.76 -19.04
N PRO A 81 -3.87 -3.13 -20.07
CA PRO A 81 -3.58 -3.82 -21.32
C PRO A 81 -2.58 -4.98 -21.11
N PRO A 82 -2.76 -6.14 -21.78
CA PRO A 82 -1.88 -7.30 -21.63
C PRO A 82 -0.44 -7.03 -22.10
N GLU A 83 -0.21 -6.05 -22.97
CA GLU A 83 1.10 -5.71 -23.52
C GLU A 83 2.12 -5.27 -22.45
N ILE A 84 1.65 -4.64 -21.38
CA ILE A 84 2.51 -4.13 -20.29
C ILE A 84 2.60 -5.10 -19.10
N LEU A 85 1.85 -6.19 -19.14
CA LEU A 85 1.81 -7.17 -18.07
C LEU A 85 2.77 -8.33 -18.36
N PRO A 86 3.43 -8.87 -17.34
CA PRO A 86 4.29 -10.04 -17.49
C PRO A 86 3.47 -11.29 -17.82
N LYS A 87 4.14 -12.28 -18.45
CA LYS A 87 3.50 -13.53 -18.91
C LYS A 87 2.75 -14.29 -17.82
N TYR A 88 3.26 -14.28 -16.57
CA TYR A 88 2.63 -15.00 -15.46
C TYR A 88 1.27 -14.39 -15.04
N LEU A 89 0.98 -13.14 -15.43
CA LEU A 89 -0.32 -12.48 -15.24
C LEU A 89 -1.16 -12.46 -16.53
N GLY A 90 -0.84 -13.30 -17.51
CA GLY A 90 -1.57 -13.38 -18.79
C GLY A 90 -1.20 -12.29 -19.79
N GLY A 91 -0.10 -11.56 -19.58
CA GLY A 91 0.38 -10.54 -20.50
C GLY A 91 1.41 -11.04 -21.52
N HIS A 92 1.92 -10.11 -22.32
CA HIS A 92 2.90 -10.36 -23.39
C HIS A 92 4.29 -9.80 -23.09
N LEU A 93 4.45 -9.06 -21.98
CA LEU A 93 5.74 -8.52 -21.59
C LEU A 93 6.66 -9.69 -21.24
N ASN A 94 7.82 -9.75 -21.91
CA ASN A 94 8.89 -10.64 -21.49
C ASN A 94 9.31 -10.19 -20.10
N ASP A 95 9.17 -11.10 -19.14
CA ASP A 95 9.64 -10.90 -17.78
C ASP A 95 11.17 -10.97 -17.85
N ASN A 96 11.78 -9.85 -18.25
CA ASN A 96 13.19 -9.64 -17.98
C ASN A 96 13.21 -9.56 -16.46
N ASN A 97 13.63 -10.64 -15.80
CA ASN A 97 14.02 -10.66 -14.40
C ASN A 97 15.23 -9.73 -14.22
N GLU A 98 15.09 -8.46 -14.60
CA GLU A 98 15.98 -7.41 -14.20
C GLU A 98 15.92 -7.42 -12.69
N ASP A 99 17.07 -7.67 -12.07
CA ASP A 99 17.15 -7.69 -10.63
C ASP A 99 16.91 -6.27 -10.10
N TYR A 100 15.65 -6.00 -9.79
CA TYR A 100 15.22 -4.74 -9.20
C TYR A 100 15.96 -4.50 -7.87
N ASN A 101 16.38 -5.55 -7.16
CA ASN A 101 17.16 -5.38 -5.93
C ASN A 101 18.51 -4.75 -6.25
N SER A 102 19.24 -5.27 -7.25
CA SER A 102 20.49 -4.67 -7.72
C SER A 102 20.30 -3.22 -8.21
N LYS A 103 19.21 -2.91 -8.93
CA LYS A 103 18.90 -1.53 -9.34
C LYS A 103 18.59 -0.60 -8.17
N ILE A 104 17.88 -1.09 -7.15
CA ILE A 104 17.58 -0.31 -5.94
C ILE A 104 18.88 -0.06 -5.16
N GLN A 105 19.69 -1.11 -4.94
CA GLN A 105 20.98 -1.02 -4.25
C GLN A 105 21.97 -0.09 -4.98
N SER A 106 21.98 -0.10 -6.32
CA SER A 106 22.82 0.82 -7.10
C SER A 106 22.50 2.30 -6.87
N LYS A 107 21.33 2.60 -6.28
CA LYS A 107 20.88 3.95 -5.96
C LYS A 107 21.05 4.30 -4.47
N ASP A 108 21.78 3.50 -3.69
CA ASP A 108 21.97 3.75 -2.26
C ASP A 108 22.52 5.16 -1.99
N SER A 109 23.52 5.62 -2.76
CA SER A 109 24.06 6.98 -2.63
C SER A 109 23.00 8.07 -2.88
N TYR A 110 22.07 7.84 -3.82
CA TYR A 110 20.96 8.77 -4.03
C TYR A 110 20.00 8.78 -2.84
N PHE A 111 19.72 7.61 -2.25
CA PHE A 111 18.88 7.51 -1.05
C PHE A 111 19.54 8.17 0.17
N GLU A 112 20.85 8.03 0.33
CA GLU A 112 21.62 8.72 1.37
C GLU A 112 21.55 10.24 1.21
N ASP A 113 21.67 10.75 -0.02
CA ASP A 113 21.59 12.17 -0.29
C ASP A 113 20.19 12.73 -0.03
N ILE A 114 19.12 12.08 -0.50
CA ILE A 114 17.76 12.55 -0.20
C ILE A 114 17.44 12.48 1.29
N ASN A 115 18.01 11.54 2.04
CA ASN A 115 17.81 11.44 3.50
C ASN A 115 18.48 12.59 4.27
N LYS A 116 19.46 13.29 3.69
CA LYS A 116 20.02 14.53 4.27
C LYS A 116 19.03 15.68 4.21
N TYR A 117 18.09 15.65 3.27
CA TYR A 117 17.07 16.68 3.08
C TYR A 117 15.75 16.23 3.70
N GLY A 118 15.20 17.02 4.63
CA GLY A 118 13.92 16.69 5.27
C GLY A 118 13.55 17.72 6.32
N TYR A 119 12.31 17.68 6.79
CA TYR A 119 11.92 18.52 7.92
C TYR A 119 12.63 18.01 9.18
N PRO A 120 13.44 18.83 9.88
CA PRO A 120 13.89 18.44 11.20
C PRO A 120 12.65 18.16 12.05
N PRO A 121 12.64 17.07 12.84
CA PRO A 121 11.53 16.79 13.73
C PRO A 121 11.31 18.05 14.57
N LYS A 122 10.09 18.62 14.53
CA LYS A 122 9.73 19.77 15.36
C LYS A 122 9.79 19.33 16.83
N PHE A 123 10.95 19.39 17.43
CA PHE A 123 11.11 19.40 18.88
C PHE A 123 10.57 20.73 19.38
N ASN A 124 9.26 20.77 19.64
CA ASN A 124 8.60 21.56 20.67
C ASN A 124 7.08 21.56 20.42
N ARG A 125 6.39 20.56 20.98
CA ARG A 125 5.07 20.84 21.54
C ARG A 125 5.35 21.64 22.81
N LEU A 126 5.35 22.97 22.68
CA LEU A 126 5.22 23.89 23.81
C LEU A 126 4.19 23.28 24.76
N LYS A 127 4.62 23.00 26.01
CA LYS A 127 3.70 22.66 27.09
C LYS A 127 2.62 23.74 27.07
N ARG A 128 1.36 23.36 26.84
CA ARG A 128 0.24 24.28 27.02
C ARG A 128 0.37 24.84 28.44
N PRO A 129 0.48 26.17 28.65
CA PRO A 129 0.32 26.70 29.98
C PRO A 129 -1.10 26.33 30.44
N SER A 130 -1.18 25.57 31.53
CA SER A 130 -2.39 25.39 32.30
C SER A 130 -2.78 26.77 32.82
N ASN A 131 -3.67 27.46 32.10
CA ASN A 131 -4.25 28.70 32.60
C ASN A 131 -4.98 28.39 33.90
N ILE A 132 -4.38 28.92 34.95
CA ILE A 132 -4.83 29.02 36.33
C ILE A 132 -6.19 29.73 36.32
N THR A 133 -7.18 29.10 36.96
CA THR A 133 -8.43 29.74 37.39
C THR A 133 -8.12 30.93 38.29
N LEU A 134 -8.45 32.14 37.84
CA LEU A 134 -8.66 33.30 38.72
C LEU A 134 -10.16 33.55 38.75
N PHE A 135 -10.81 32.99 39.76
CA PHE A 135 -12.05 33.52 40.32
C PHE A 135 -11.63 34.39 41.51
N GLU A 136 -11.85 35.69 41.39
CA GLU A 136 -12.36 36.53 42.49
C GLU A 136 -13.68 37.12 42.01
#